data_AF-A0A3R7J297-F1
#
_entry.id   AF-A0A3R7J297-F1
#
_cell.length_a   1.000
_cell.length_b   1.000
_cell.length_c   1.000
_cell.angle_alpha   90.00
_cell.angle_beta   90.00
_cell.angle_gamma   90.00
#
_symmetry.space_group_name_H-M   'P 1'
#
loop_
_entity.id
_entity.type
_entity.pdbx_description
1 polymer ?
#
loop_
_entity_poly.entity_id
_entity_poly.type
_entity_poly.pdbx_seq_one_letter_code
_entity_poly.pdbx_strand_id
1 'polypeptide(L)'
;MYPYLNGYLNMEDYLAYAAERWLAVPWLLKVFMALLSDGVPIKGSRRRVYMLIGWGVCLLFSFILAVLPAETPYLTDGTVTNSPTHVVTTLFAARYFAQFVMTFFVALMDQHLMASHGGSFGWGVSVNGIVVISVLVSAGTLAATWFLLLEDESPAGYHVHILSLREWKLAMHKLFHQRAIVQLMGYMFFSRLCFTYYATSAKAVYEYWAPTGTLTTNIFSSLNAAVYAGAALLIGYGPTMLMLQRFEWRQTVAVSVVVTAALMLIMALFTVYNLVRSAILTLLVEQIIAGFEALAYFVSLLAAVAVAEPGLECTSFSLVATMGNLAVPFAISLSQSIGERFDVYDSEYKSDSSHARAEAMYCFLFAVVVRLLHLLLLALLPECAEAARAMKLSRLTGKKGMAIMIAAAVCVGFMVFWALLTVCLSSLERTSCLTVAGGESC
;
A
#
# COMPACT_ATOMS: atom_id res chain seq x y z
N MET A 1 -2.01 -11.44 6.26
CA MET A 1 -2.23 -11.28 7.71
C MET A 1 -3.49 -12.00 8.14
N TYR A 2 -4.61 -11.76 7.46
CA TYR A 2 -5.85 -12.54 7.56
C TYR A 2 -5.73 -14.03 7.99
N PRO A 3 -5.01 -14.93 7.28
CA PRO A 3 -4.94 -16.36 7.66
C PRO A 3 -4.31 -16.61 9.04
N TYR A 4 -3.38 -15.76 9.50
CA TYR A 4 -2.84 -15.87 10.85
C TYR A 4 -3.87 -15.49 11.92
N LEU A 5 -4.64 -14.43 11.70
CA LEU A 5 -5.66 -13.98 12.66
C LEU A 5 -6.85 -14.93 12.72
N ASN A 6 -7.28 -15.44 11.56
CA ASN A 6 -8.37 -16.39 11.43
C ASN A 6 -7.93 -17.80 11.87
N GLY A 7 -6.93 -18.38 11.21
CA GLY A 7 -6.48 -19.75 11.42
C GLY A 7 -5.75 -20.00 12.75
N TYR A 8 -4.74 -19.18 13.10
CA TYR A 8 -3.92 -19.44 14.30
C TYR A 8 -4.60 -19.00 15.61
N LEU A 9 -5.31 -17.88 15.61
CA LEU A 9 -5.99 -17.35 16.80
C LEU A 9 -7.48 -17.74 16.88
N ASN A 10 -8.01 -18.47 15.89
CA ASN A 10 -9.43 -18.84 15.77
C ASN A 10 -10.38 -17.64 15.96
N MET A 11 -9.99 -16.46 15.44
CA MET A 11 -10.82 -15.27 15.50
C MET A 11 -11.71 -15.18 14.27
N GLU A 12 -12.99 -14.90 14.48
CA GLU A 12 -13.99 -14.73 13.43
C GLU A 12 -13.53 -13.70 12.38
N ASP A 13 -13.90 -13.95 11.12
CA ASP A 13 -13.48 -13.20 9.92
C ASP A 13 -13.50 -11.68 10.10
N TYR A 14 -14.54 -11.15 10.78
CA TYR A 14 -14.66 -9.71 11.04
C TYR A 14 -13.60 -9.15 11.98
N LEU A 15 -13.19 -9.90 13.01
CA LEU A 15 -12.12 -9.51 13.94
C LEU A 15 -10.77 -9.49 13.20
N ALA A 16 -10.55 -10.46 12.30
CA ALA A 16 -9.36 -10.51 11.47
C ALA A 16 -9.27 -9.28 10.53
N TYR A 17 -10.36 -8.94 9.82
CA TYR A 17 -10.41 -7.74 8.98
C TYR A 17 -10.34 -6.43 9.79
N ALA A 18 -10.97 -6.36 10.97
CA ALA A 18 -10.90 -5.18 11.83
C ALA A 18 -9.46 -4.92 12.31
N ALA A 19 -8.73 -5.95 12.74
CA ALA A 19 -7.34 -5.82 13.18
C ALA A 19 -6.40 -5.37 12.04
N GLU A 20 -6.58 -5.89 10.82
CA GLU A 20 -5.82 -5.43 9.65
C GLU A 20 -6.08 -3.95 9.34
N ARG A 21 -7.34 -3.50 9.48
CA ARG A 21 -7.72 -2.07 9.33
C ARG A 21 -7.19 -1.18 10.45
N TRP A 22 -7.13 -1.66 11.70
CA TRP A 22 -6.50 -0.92 12.80
C TRP A 22 -5.00 -0.69 12.55
N LEU A 23 -4.30 -1.66 11.96
CA LEU A 23 -2.91 -1.49 11.52
C LEU A 23 -2.75 -0.59 10.28
N ALA A 24 -3.84 -0.26 9.58
CA ALA A 24 -3.84 0.79 8.56
C ALA A 24 -3.83 2.21 9.16
N VAL A 25 -4.37 2.42 10.38
CA VAL A 25 -4.54 3.75 10.99
C VAL A 25 -3.22 4.54 11.18
N PRO A 26 -2.09 3.95 11.62
CA PRO A 26 -0.80 4.66 11.70
C PRO A 26 -0.35 5.28 10.37
N TRP A 27 -0.76 4.72 9.23
CA TRP A 27 -0.43 5.27 7.91
C TRP A 27 -1.19 6.55 7.55
N LEU A 28 -2.24 6.89 8.30
CA LEU A 28 -2.92 8.19 8.22
C LEU A 28 -2.19 9.25 9.05
N LEU A 29 -1.59 8.85 10.17
CA LEU A 29 -0.86 9.73 11.09
C LEU A 29 0.50 10.21 10.54
N LYS A 30 1.02 9.59 9.47
CA LYS A 30 2.34 9.90 8.90
C LYS A 30 2.51 11.37 8.50
N VAL A 31 1.44 12.07 8.09
CA VAL A 31 1.50 13.51 7.79
C VAL A 31 1.86 14.32 9.04
N PHE A 32 1.24 14.02 10.19
CA PHE A 32 1.51 14.73 11.45
C PHE A 32 2.91 14.43 12.00
N MET A 33 3.40 13.20 11.85
CA MET A 33 4.76 12.84 12.28
C MET A 33 5.83 13.48 11.38
N ALA A 34 5.61 13.55 10.06
CA ALA A 34 6.48 14.26 9.12
C ALA A 34 6.51 15.78 9.39
N LEU A 35 5.34 16.35 9.65
CA LEU A 35 5.15 17.75 10.02
C LEU A 35 5.91 18.14 11.30
N LEU A 36 5.93 17.24 12.29
CA LEU A 36 6.68 17.42 13.53
C LEU A 36 8.20 17.34 13.27
N SER A 37 8.67 16.38 12.47
CA SER A 37 10.10 16.20 12.20
C SER A 37 10.72 17.29 11.30
N ASP A 38 9.97 17.84 10.34
CA ASP A 38 10.44 18.99 9.56
C ASP A 38 10.35 20.32 10.37
N GLY A 39 9.40 20.43 11.31
CA GLY A 39 9.06 21.69 12.01
C GLY A 39 9.69 21.91 13.40
N VAL A 40 9.97 20.85 14.16
CA VAL A 40 10.42 20.92 15.57
C VAL A 40 11.73 20.13 15.74
N PRO A 41 12.90 20.75 15.53
CA PRO A 41 14.19 20.10 15.76
C PRO A 41 14.43 19.78 17.24
N ILE A 42 14.85 18.54 17.55
CA ILE A 42 15.12 18.10 18.93
C ILE A 42 16.62 17.91 19.09
N LYS A 43 17.24 18.65 20.02
CA LYS A 43 18.69 18.65 20.27
C LYS A 43 19.55 18.88 19.01
N GLY A 44 19.08 19.73 18.09
CA GLY A 44 19.73 20.03 16.81
C GLY A 44 19.43 19.05 15.67
N SER A 45 19.08 17.80 15.99
CA SER A 45 18.62 16.79 15.03
C SER A 45 17.23 17.11 14.49
N ARG A 46 17.00 16.86 13.19
CA ARG A 46 15.67 16.96 12.56
C ARG A 46 14.99 15.59 12.40
N ARG A 47 15.73 14.54 12.04
CA ARG A 47 15.15 13.26 11.59
C ARG A 47 15.58 12.08 12.48
N ARG A 48 16.85 12.03 12.91
CA ARG A 48 17.40 10.93 13.74
C ARG A 48 16.67 10.77 15.07
N VAL A 49 16.42 11.85 15.81
CA VAL A 49 15.69 11.74 17.10
C VAL A 49 14.25 11.24 16.91
N TYR A 50 13.54 11.67 15.87
CA TYR A 50 12.20 11.17 15.57
C TYR A 50 12.19 9.70 15.13
N MET A 51 13.20 9.25 14.37
CA MET A 51 13.35 7.84 14.03
C MET A 51 13.70 6.98 15.25
N LEU A 52 14.56 7.47 16.16
CA LEU A 52 14.87 6.78 17.43
C LEU A 52 13.63 6.67 18.33
N ILE A 53 12.76 7.70 18.37
CA ILE A 53 11.47 7.64 19.06
C ILE A 53 10.55 6.60 18.40
N GLY A 54 10.43 6.61 17.07
CA GLY A 54 9.62 5.64 16.32
C GLY A 54 10.06 4.20 16.53
N TRP A 55 11.38 3.93 16.44
CA TRP A 55 11.94 2.61 16.73
C TRP A 55 11.84 2.24 18.21
N GLY A 56 11.99 3.18 19.14
CA GLY A 56 11.81 2.94 20.58
C GLY A 56 10.36 2.58 20.93
N VAL A 57 9.38 3.22 20.30
CA VAL A 57 7.95 2.85 20.42
C VAL A 57 7.67 1.49 19.77
N CYS A 58 8.24 1.20 18.60
CA CYS A 58 8.13 -0.10 17.92
C CYS A 58 8.73 -1.24 18.76
N LEU A 59 9.88 -1.00 19.39
CA LEU A 59 10.53 -1.91 20.32
C LEU A 59 9.68 -2.09 21.58
N LEU A 60 9.15 -1.02 22.17
CA LEU A 60 8.27 -1.09 23.34
C LEU A 60 7.01 -1.94 23.08
N PHE A 61 6.29 -1.71 21.97
CA PHE A 61 5.12 -2.51 21.62
C PHE A 61 5.49 -3.96 21.27
N SER A 62 6.58 -4.19 20.53
CA SER A 62 7.08 -5.55 20.28
C SER A 62 7.50 -6.27 21.57
N PHE A 63 8.08 -5.56 22.54
CA PHE A 63 8.48 -6.11 23.84
C PHE A 63 7.28 -6.42 24.73
N ILE A 64 6.26 -5.56 24.76
CA ILE A 64 5.00 -5.84 25.44
C ILE A 64 4.35 -7.11 24.86
N LEU A 65 4.34 -7.26 23.53
CA LEU A 65 3.86 -8.48 22.87
C LEU A 65 4.74 -9.71 23.18
N ALA A 66 6.06 -9.55 23.37
CA ALA A 66 6.99 -10.65 23.70
C ALA A 66 6.88 -11.13 25.15
N VAL A 67 6.42 -10.26 26.06
CA VAL A 67 6.24 -10.56 27.50
C VAL A 67 4.86 -11.19 27.78
N LEU A 68 3.91 -11.08 26.84
CA LEU A 68 2.65 -11.81 26.89
C LEU A 68 2.86 -13.28 26.46
N PRO A 69 2.21 -14.26 27.13
CA PRO A 69 2.42 -15.68 26.84
C PRO A 69 1.65 -16.17 25.60
N ALA A 70 2.36 -16.78 24.64
CA ALA A 70 1.82 -17.60 23.54
C ALA A 70 2.87 -18.66 23.09
N GLU A 71 2.47 -19.64 22.28
CA GLU A 71 3.16 -20.95 22.17
C GLU A 71 4.20 -21.10 21.00
N THR A 72 4.87 -22.26 20.88
CA THR A 72 6.24 -22.49 20.29
C THR A 72 6.29 -22.88 18.75
N PRO A 73 7.42 -23.02 17.97
CA PRO A 73 8.88 -22.71 18.14
C PRO A 73 9.75 -22.23 16.88
N TYR A 74 10.28 -20.99 16.83
CA TYR A 74 11.65 -20.55 16.33
C TYR A 74 12.17 -20.38 14.83
N LEU A 75 12.43 -19.09 14.47
CA LEU A 75 13.67 -18.45 13.89
C LEU A 75 14.05 -18.35 12.36
N THR A 76 15.25 -17.81 12.04
CA THR A 76 15.60 -16.89 10.89
C THR A 76 16.93 -17.21 10.12
N ASP A 77 17.38 -16.46 9.06
CA ASP A 77 18.25 -15.22 9.10
C ASP A 77 18.51 -14.56 7.71
N GLY A 78 19.02 -13.31 7.64
CA GLY A 78 19.62 -12.68 6.41
C GLY A 78 19.73 -11.13 6.35
N THR A 79 20.78 -10.56 5.71
CA THR A 79 21.10 -9.09 5.52
C THR A 79 22.02 -8.83 4.28
N VAL A 80 22.56 -7.65 3.84
CA VAL A 80 22.70 -6.21 4.26
C VAL A 80 22.96 -5.22 3.07
N THR A 81 22.32 -4.02 3.04
CA THR A 81 22.81 -2.72 2.42
C THR A 81 23.09 -2.65 0.87
N ASN A 82 23.60 -1.60 0.17
CA ASN A 82 24.08 -0.21 0.45
C ASN A 82 24.12 0.75 -0.81
N SER A 83 24.46 2.05 -0.65
CA SER A 83 24.90 3.08 -1.66
C SER A 83 23.81 3.91 -2.45
N PRO A 84 24.05 5.19 -2.89
CA PRO A 84 22.94 6.15 -3.03
C PRO A 84 22.85 7.04 -4.31
N THR A 85 22.27 6.53 -5.42
CA THR A 85 21.19 7.28 -6.11
C THR A 85 19.82 6.67 -5.80
N HIS A 86 19.81 5.69 -4.91
CA HIS A 86 18.79 4.65 -4.85
C HIS A 86 17.95 4.75 -3.57
N VAL A 87 18.24 5.67 -2.65
CA VAL A 87 17.72 5.66 -1.27
C VAL A 87 16.19 5.60 -1.17
N VAL A 88 15.44 6.28 -2.05
CA VAL A 88 13.96 6.20 -2.06
C VAL A 88 13.49 4.85 -2.59
N THR A 89 14.05 4.41 -3.72
CA THR A 89 13.74 3.10 -4.31
C THR A 89 14.20 1.95 -3.42
N THR A 90 15.27 2.08 -2.64
CA THR A 90 15.75 1.04 -1.71
C THR A 90 15.10 1.10 -0.36
N LEU A 91 14.62 2.25 0.12
CA LEU A 91 13.71 2.28 1.28
C LEU A 91 12.42 1.52 0.95
N PHE A 92 11.86 1.74 -0.24
CA PHE A 92 10.69 1.00 -0.69
C PHE A 92 11.01 -0.44 -1.09
N ALA A 93 12.17 -0.74 -1.69
CA ALA A 93 12.61 -2.11 -1.96
C ALA A 93 12.81 -2.88 -0.66
N ALA A 94 13.53 -2.33 0.33
CA ALA A 94 13.74 -2.94 1.63
C ALA A 94 12.43 -3.04 2.43
N ARG A 95 11.49 -2.09 2.28
CA ARG A 95 10.14 -2.23 2.83
C ARG A 95 9.39 -3.38 2.18
N TYR A 96 9.32 -3.45 0.86
CA TYR A 96 8.59 -4.51 0.15
C TYR A 96 9.31 -5.86 0.22
N PHE A 97 10.63 -5.88 0.41
CA PHE A 97 11.44 -7.07 0.65
C PHE A 97 11.32 -7.55 2.09
N ALA A 98 11.31 -6.66 3.09
CA ALA A 98 10.98 -7.03 4.47
C ALA A 98 9.52 -7.46 4.59
N GLN A 99 8.60 -6.83 3.86
CA GLN A 99 7.21 -7.29 3.73
C GLN A 99 7.17 -8.67 3.06
N PHE A 100 7.88 -8.89 1.95
CA PHE A 100 8.01 -10.20 1.30
C PHE A 100 8.57 -11.24 2.25
N VAL A 101 9.71 -10.98 2.89
CA VAL A 101 10.35 -11.89 3.84
C VAL A 101 9.40 -12.22 4.99
N MET A 102 8.73 -11.21 5.59
CA MET A 102 7.76 -11.45 6.65
C MET A 102 6.51 -12.21 6.16
N THR A 103 5.93 -11.88 5.00
CA THR A 103 4.77 -12.62 4.48
C THR A 103 5.15 -14.01 3.98
N PHE A 104 6.36 -14.21 3.47
CA PHE A 104 6.88 -15.48 2.96
C PHE A 104 7.28 -16.42 4.09
N PHE A 105 7.89 -15.90 5.16
CA PHE A 105 7.98 -16.64 6.41
C PHE A 105 6.57 -16.96 6.89
N VAL A 106 5.69 -16.01 7.20
CA VAL A 106 4.31 -16.29 7.66
C VAL A 106 3.59 -17.31 6.77
N ALA A 107 3.70 -17.23 5.45
CA ALA A 107 3.16 -18.17 4.46
C ALA A 107 3.63 -19.62 4.65
N LEU A 108 4.92 -19.82 4.95
CA LEU A 108 5.51 -21.12 5.23
C LEU A 108 5.21 -21.63 6.64
N MET A 109 4.87 -20.75 7.59
CA MET A 109 4.65 -21.11 9.00
C MET A 109 3.18 -21.50 9.24
N ASP A 110 2.26 -20.81 8.56
CA ASP A 110 0.82 -21.12 8.42
C ASP A 110 0.60 -22.59 7.96
N GLN A 111 1.55 -23.11 7.17
CA GLN A 111 1.54 -24.47 6.63
C GLN A 111 1.58 -25.58 7.71
N HIS A 112 2.24 -25.37 8.86
CA HIS A 112 2.27 -26.39 9.92
C HIS A 112 0.92 -26.49 10.65
N LEU A 113 0.17 -25.40 10.77
CA LEU A 113 -1.13 -25.45 11.43
C LEU A 113 -2.11 -26.36 10.66
N MET A 114 -2.04 -26.31 9.33
CA MET A 114 -2.83 -27.15 8.43
C MET A 114 -2.35 -28.61 8.36
N ALA A 115 -1.26 -29.00 9.03
CA ALA A 115 -0.91 -30.42 9.21
C ALA A 115 -1.98 -31.19 10.01
N SER A 116 -2.75 -30.49 10.86
CA SER A 116 -3.95 -31.02 11.52
C SER A 116 -5.11 -31.33 10.55
N HIS A 117 -5.06 -30.78 9.33
CA HIS A 117 -6.12 -30.81 8.32
C HIS A 117 -5.61 -31.27 6.93
N GLY A 118 -4.45 -31.94 6.85
CA GLY A 118 -3.95 -32.60 5.62
C GLY A 118 -2.67 -32.02 4.97
N GLY A 119 -1.98 -31.08 5.60
CA GLY A 119 -0.68 -30.57 5.14
C GLY A 119 0.46 -31.62 5.18
N SER A 120 1.38 -31.58 4.22
CA SER A 120 2.36 -32.66 3.97
C SER A 120 3.78 -32.46 4.53
N PHE A 121 4.00 -31.50 5.44
CA PHE A 121 5.33 -31.21 6.02
C PHE A 121 5.22 -30.81 7.50
N GLY A 122 6.23 -31.15 8.32
CA GLY A 122 6.21 -31.02 9.78
C GLY A 122 7.37 -30.19 10.35
N TRP A 123 7.52 -28.94 9.90
CA TRP A 123 8.40 -27.94 10.51
C TRP A 123 7.71 -26.56 10.44
N GLY A 124 7.90 -25.72 11.45
CA GLY A 124 7.07 -24.52 11.67
C GLY A 124 7.47 -23.80 12.96
N VAL A 125 6.94 -22.60 13.20
CA VAL A 125 7.54 -21.60 14.12
C VAL A 125 6.52 -20.87 14.98
N SER A 126 7.00 -20.41 16.15
CA SER A 126 6.24 -19.73 17.19
C SER A 126 5.83 -18.32 16.85
N VAL A 127 4.65 -17.93 17.34
CA VAL A 127 4.25 -16.52 17.48
C VAL A 127 5.23 -15.76 18.35
N ASN A 128 5.56 -16.27 19.55
CA ASN A 128 6.55 -15.60 20.41
C ASN A 128 7.96 -15.59 19.80
N GLY A 129 8.26 -16.47 18.83
CA GLY A 129 9.49 -16.40 18.03
C GLY A 129 9.43 -15.28 17.00
N ILE A 130 8.33 -15.16 16.24
CA ILE A 130 8.08 -14.05 15.31
C ILE A 130 8.13 -12.70 16.04
N VAL A 131 7.56 -12.61 17.25
CA VAL A 131 7.61 -11.40 18.06
C VAL A 131 9.03 -11.15 18.62
N VAL A 132 9.77 -12.18 19.06
CA VAL A 132 11.19 -12.02 19.46
C VAL A 132 12.08 -11.62 18.27
N ILE A 133 11.85 -12.14 17.06
CA ILE A 133 12.48 -11.64 15.83
C ILE A 133 12.13 -10.17 15.63
N SER A 134 10.86 -9.78 15.78
CA SER A 134 10.42 -8.38 15.69
C SER A 134 11.12 -7.48 16.72
N VAL A 135 11.32 -7.94 17.96
CA VAL A 135 12.08 -7.24 19.00
C VAL A 135 13.57 -7.14 18.61
N LEU A 136 14.20 -8.23 18.18
CA LEU A 136 15.63 -8.25 17.80
C LEU A 136 15.91 -7.40 16.56
N VAL A 137 15.02 -7.44 15.56
CA VAL A 137 15.08 -6.58 14.37
C VAL A 137 14.82 -5.13 14.77
N SER A 138 13.85 -4.82 15.63
CA SER A 138 13.59 -3.45 16.12
C SER A 138 14.73 -2.90 16.97
N ALA A 139 15.40 -3.73 17.77
CA ALA A 139 16.60 -3.38 18.52
C ALA A 139 17.80 -3.19 17.58
N GLY A 140 17.93 -4.04 16.55
CA GLY A 140 18.94 -3.93 15.50
C GLY A 140 18.78 -2.67 14.65
N THR A 141 17.56 -2.29 14.27
CA THR A 141 17.28 -1.04 13.56
C THR A 141 17.42 0.18 14.45
N LEU A 142 17.06 0.09 15.75
CA LEU A 142 17.34 1.14 16.73
C LEU A 142 18.86 1.35 16.89
N ALA A 143 19.64 0.28 17.05
CA ALA A 143 21.09 0.32 17.14
C ALA A 143 21.73 0.83 15.84
N ALA A 144 21.27 0.39 14.67
CA ALA A 144 21.72 0.92 13.38
C ALA A 144 21.38 2.42 13.21
N THR A 145 20.20 2.85 13.65
CA THR A 145 19.81 4.29 13.66
C THR A 145 20.64 5.09 14.67
N TRP A 146 21.15 4.45 15.73
CA TRP A 146 22.06 5.09 16.69
C TRP A 146 23.50 5.19 16.18
N PHE A 147 24.06 4.11 15.61
CA PHE A 147 25.49 4.01 15.26
C PHE A 147 25.82 4.26 13.78
N LEU A 148 24.93 3.92 12.84
CA LEU A 148 25.20 3.99 11.39
C LEU A 148 24.53 5.17 10.70
N LEU A 149 23.44 5.72 11.27
CA LEU A 149 22.82 6.94 10.75
C LEU A 149 23.58 8.18 11.24
N LEU A 150 24.56 8.61 10.46
CA LEU A 150 25.01 10.00 10.50
C LEU A 150 23.94 10.88 9.85
N GLU A 151 23.52 11.93 10.56
CA GLU A 151 22.97 13.13 9.92
C GLU A 151 24.16 14.03 9.61
N ASP A 152 24.26 14.56 8.39
CA ASP A 152 25.26 15.60 8.08
C ASP A 152 25.03 16.81 8.99
N GLU A 153 26.07 17.25 9.70
CA GLU A 153 26.06 18.58 10.31
C GLU A 153 25.91 19.60 9.18
N SER A 154 24.92 20.49 9.29
CA SER A 154 24.44 21.27 8.14
C SER A 154 25.56 22.11 7.51
N PRO A 155 25.88 21.95 6.20
CA PRO A 155 27.02 22.61 5.56
C PRO A 155 26.87 24.13 5.38
N ALA A 156 25.79 24.71 5.90
CA ALA A 156 25.68 26.12 6.21
C ALA A 156 25.23 26.27 7.67
N GLY A 157 25.92 27.13 8.44
CA GLY A 157 25.70 27.36 9.87
C GLY A 157 24.40 28.09 10.24
N TYR A 158 23.29 27.78 9.58
CA TYR A 158 21.97 28.17 10.03
C TYR A 158 21.65 27.42 11.32
N HIS A 159 21.55 28.14 12.43
CA HIS A 159 20.91 27.60 13.63
C HIS A 159 19.55 27.01 13.25
N VAL A 160 19.35 25.74 13.61
CA VAL A 160 18.15 24.98 13.25
C VAL A 160 16.98 25.48 14.08
N HIS A 161 16.38 26.58 13.61
CA HIS A 161 15.35 27.34 14.31
C HIS A 161 14.03 26.55 14.36
N ILE A 162 13.46 26.41 15.55
CA ILE A 162 12.13 25.82 15.76
C ILE A 162 11.11 26.72 15.07
N LEU A 163 10.31 26.20 14.13
CA LEU A 163 9.32 27.03 13.45
C LEU A 163 8.28 27.53 14.47
N SER A 164 8.14 28.85 14.58
CA SER A 164 7.05 29.42 15.39
C SER A 164 5.69 29.05 14.79
N LEU A 165 4.64 29.04 15.61
CA LEU A 165 3.27 28.75 15.15
C LEU A 165 2.78 29.71 14.02
N ARG A 166 3.43 30.86 13.84
CA ARG A 166 3.15 31.79 12.73
C ARG A 166 3.84 31.36 11.44
N GLU A 167 5.14 31.05 11.51
CA GLU A 167 5.93 30.55 10.38
C GLU A 167 5.41 29.19 9.91
N TRP A 168 5.06 28.29 10.83
CA TRP A 168 4.45 27.01 10.55
C TRP A 168 3.10 27.14 9.81
N LYS A 169 2.21 28.04 10.26
CA LYS A 169 0.95 28.33 9.55
C LYS A 169 1.22 28.90 8.15
N LEU A 170 2.21 29.77 8.00
CA LEU A 170 2.59 30.36 6.71
C LEU A 170 3.19 29.31 5.76
N ALA A 171 4.02 28.39 6.28
CA ALA A 171 4.59 27.26 5.55
C ALA A 171 3.51 26.33 5.02
N MET A 172 2.63 25.83 5.89
CA MET A 172 1.52 24.95 5.48
C MET A 172 0.57 25.65 4.51
N HIS A 173 0.28 26.95 4.71
CA HIS A 173 -0.53 27.71 3.76
C HIS A 173 0.11 27.79 2.36
N LYS A 174 1.43 28.02 2.26
CA LYS A 174 2.17 27.98 0.99
C LYS A 174 2.12 26.60 0.34
N LEU A 175 2.44 25.56 1.12
CA LEU A 175 2.49 24.16 0.70
C LEU A 175 1.15 23.71 0.11
N PHE A 176 0.05 24.00 0.81
CA PHE A 176 -1.29 23.71 0.33
C PHE A 176 -1.62 24.51 -0.95
N HIS A 177 -1.29 25.80 -1.04
CA HIS A 177 -1.55 26.61 -2.25
C HIS A 177 -0.62 26.29 -3.43
N GLN A 178 0.34 25.36 -3.32
CA GLN A 178 1.20 24.94 -4.41
C GLN A 178 0.44 24.00 -5.36
N ARG A 179 0.26 24.41 -6.63
CA ARG A 179 -0.54 23.65 -7.61
C ARG A 179 -0.03 22.22 -7.77
N ALA A 180 1.29 22.05 -7.83
CA ALA A 180 1.94 20.75 -8.01
C ALA A 180 1.54 19.73 -6.92
N ILE A 181 1.39 20.16 -5.66
CA ILE A 181 1.05 19.27 -4.55
C ILE A 181 -0.41 18.85 -4.63
N VAL A 182 -1.35 19.79 -4.78
CA VAL A 182 -2.79 19.47 -4.88
C VAL A 182 -3.09 18.62 -6.11
N GLN A 183 -2.45 18.93 -7.24
CA GLN A 183 -2.59 18.18 -8.49
C GLN A 183 -2.09 16.73 -8.31
N LEU A 184 -0.92 16.54 -7.69
CA LEU A 184 -0.35 15.21 -7.50
C LEU A 184 -1.02 14.43 -6.35
N MET A 185 -1.56 15.10 -5.32
CA MET A 185 -2.44 14.52 -4.31
C MET A 185 -3.69 13.88 -4.95
N GLY A 186 -4.36 14.61 -5.84
CA GLY A 186 -5.51 14.09 -6.59
C GLY A 186 -5.13 12.92 -7.49
N TYR A 187 -4.02 13.04 -8.22
CA TYR A 187 -3.52 11.95 -9.06
C TYR A 187 -3.18 10.68 -8.26
N MET A 188 -2.44 10.79 -7.15
CA MET A 188 -2.10 9.66 -6.27
C MET A 188 -3.35 8.97 -5.69
N PHE A 189 -4.39 9.75 -5.35
CA PHE A 189 -5.67 9.19 -4.91
C PHE A 189 -6.33 8.38 -6.03
N PHE A 190 -6.67 9.03 -7.15
CA PHE A 190 -7.45 8.38 -8.20
C PHE A 190 -6.67 7.28 -8.94
N SER A 191 -5.35 7.42 -9.12
CA SER A 191 -4.51 6.35 -9.68
C SER A 191 -4.51 5.11 -8.77
N ARG A 192 -4.37 5.28 -7.45
CA ARG A 192 -4.42 4.15 -6.53
C ARG A 192 -5.83 3.57 -6.41
N LEU A 193 -6.88 4.38 -6.54
CA LEU A 193 -8.27 3.90 -6.64
C LEU A 193 -8.43 2.98 -7.85
N CYS A 194 -8.04 3.44 -9.05
CA CYS A 194 -8.17 2.66 -10.29
C CYS A 194 -7.40 1.33 -10.28
N PHE A 195 -6.25 1.24 -9.60
CA PHE A 195 -5.52 -0.02 -9.43
C PHE A 195 -6.00 -0.89 -8.27
N THR A 196 -6.62 -0.32 -7.22
CA THR A 196 -7.13 -1.10 -6.07
C THR A 196 -8.56 -1.62 -6.30
N TYR A 197 -9.30 -1.03 -7.23
CA TYR A 197 -10.63 -1.53 -7.60
C TYR A 197 -10.54 -2.94 -8.21
N TYR A 198 -11.28 -3.89 -7.64
CA TYR A 198 -11.30 -5.29 -8.06
C TYR A 198 -12.72 -5.77 -8.41
N ALA A 199 -12.81 -6.88 -9.13
CA ALA A 199 -14.08 -7.55 -9.37
C ALA A 199 -14.45 -8.37 -8.11
N THR A 200 -15.59 -8.08 -7.49
CA THR A 200 -16.03 -8.79 -6.27
C THR A 200 -16.18 -10.29 -6.46
N SER A 201 -16.64 -10.71 -7.66
CA SER A 201 -16.71 -12.11 -8.09
C SER A 201 -15.36 -12.85 -8.07
N ALA A 202 -14.21 -12.17 -8.06
CA ALA A 202 -12.89 -12.80 -8.12
C ALA A 202 -12.63 -13.79 -6.96
N LYS A 203 -13.15 -13.51 -5.76
CA LYS A 203 -13.11 -14.41 -4.60
C LYS A 203 -13.75 -15.77 -4.96
N ALA A 204 -15.03 -15.73 -5.36
CA ALA A 204 -15.80 -16.92 -5.72
C ALA A 204 -15.24 -17.63 -6.98
N VAL A 205 -14.69 -16.90 -7.95
CA VAL A 205 -14.03 -17.48 -9.13
C VAL A 205 -12.76 -18.26 -8.75
N TYR A 206 -11.95 -17.75 -7.82
CA TYR A 206 -10.77 -18.47 -7.32
C TYR A 206 -11.11 -19.62 -6.37
N GLU A 207 -12.22 -19.53 -5.63
CA GLU A 207 -12.70 -20.62 -4.78
C GLU A 207 -13.29 -21.78 -5.59
N TYR A 208 -14.18 -21.49 -6.57
CA TYR A 208 -14.97 -22.50 -7.26
C TYR A 208 -14.49 -22.90 -8.65
N TRP A 209 -13.83 -22.00 -9.40
CA TRP A 209 -13.44 -22.28 -10.79
C TRP A 209 -11.92 -22.41 -10.99
N ALA A 210 -11.11 -21.85 -10.09
CA ALA A 210 -9.65 -22.00 -10.12
C ALA A 210 -9.05 -22.29 -8.73
N PRO A 211 -9.53 -23.33 -8.01
CA PRO A 211 -9.16 -23.61 -6.62
C PRO A 211 -7.65 -23.72 -6.42
N THR A 212 -7.17 -23.03 -5.40
CA THR A 212 -5.77 -22.91 -5.00
C THR A 212 -5.58 -23.44 -3.58
N GLY A 213 -4.50 -24.19 -3.33
CA GLY A 213 -4.10 -24.50 -1.97
C GLY A 213 -3.65 -23.23 -1.23
N THR A 214 -3.94 -23.13 0.06
CA THR A 214 -3.54 -22.01 0.95
C THR A 214 -2.04 -21.70 0.88
N LEU A 215 -1.19 -22.73 0.82
CA LEU A 215 0.24 -22.58 0.60
C LEU A 215 0.54 -21.83 -0.71
N THR A 216 -0.14 -22.18 -1.80
CA THR A 216 0.05 -21.56 -3.11
C THR A 216 -0.38 -20.10 -3.10
N THR A 217 -1.55 -19.77 -2.54
CA THR A 217 -2.00 -18.37 -2.42
C THR A 217 -1.07 -17.55 -1.52
N ASN A 218 -0.61 -18.11 -0.41
CA ASN A 218 0.31 -17.44 0.51
C ASN A 218 1.70 -17.20 -0.11
N ILE A 219 2.24 -18.16 -0.89
CA ILE A 219 3.49 -17.99 -1.66
C ILE A 219 3.32 -16.91 -2.73
N PHE A 220 2.25 -16.95 -3.53
CA PHE A 220 2.03 -15.94 -4.58
C PHE A 220 1.68 -14.55 -4.04
N SER A 221 0.98 -14.46 -2.91
CA SER A 221 0.77 -13.21 -2.17
C SER A 221 2.08 -12.61 -1.67
N SER A 222 3.06 -13.46 -1.36
CA SER A 222 4.41 -13.04 -0.98
C SER A 222 5.24 -12.64 -2.20
N LEU A 223 5.18 -13.41 -3.30
CA LEU A 223 5.80 -13.04 -4.58
C LEU A 223 5.36 -11.65 -5.06
N ASN A 224 4.12 -11.22 -4.82
CA ASN A 224 3.66 -9.87 -5.13
C ASN A 224 4.51 -8.79 -4.42
N ALA A 225 4.80 -8.97 -3.13
CA ALA A 225 5.71 -8.08 -2.41
C ALA A 225 7.16 -8.16 -2.94
N ALA A 226 7.62 -9.35 -3.36
CA ALA A 226 8.92 -9.51 -4.03
C ALA A 226 8.97 -8.80 -5.41
N VAL A 227 7.87 -8.79 -6.16
CA VAL A 227 7.72 -8.09 -7.45
C VAL A 227 7.77 -6.57 -7.23
N TYR A 228 7.07 -6.03 -6.23
CA TYR A 228 7.18 -4.61 -5.87
C TYR A 228 8.61 -4.25 -5.40
N ALA A 229 9.29 -5.13 -4.66
CA ALA A 229 10.69 -4.93 -4.28
C ALA A 229 11.66 -4.99 -5.47
N GLY A 230 11.48 -5.96 -6.37
CA GLY A 230 12.28 -6.13 -7.57
C GLY A 230 12.09 -4.98 -8.56
N ALA A 231 10.86 -4.51 -8.77
CA ALA A 231 10.57 -3.31 -9.54
C ALA A 231 11.26 -2.08 -8.95
N ALA A 232 11.24 -1.93 -7.62
CA ALA A 232 11.94 -0.84 -6.94
C ALA A 232 13.47 -0.93 -7.14
N LEU A 233 14.09 -2.11 -7.04
CA LEU A 233 15.52 -2.32 -7.31
C LEU A 233 15.88 -2.08 -8.78
N LEU A 234 15.03 -2.48 -9.73
CA LEU A 234 15.24 -2.26 -11.16
C LEU A 234 15.10 -0.78 -11.55
N ILE A 235 14.21 -0.03 -10.90
CA ILE A 235 14.07 1.43 -11.05
C ILE A 235 15.18 2.18 -10.27
N GLY A 236 15.75 1.55 -9.24
CA GLY A 236 16.91 2.06 -8.52
C GLY A 236 18.22 1.86 -9.30
N TYR A 237 18.70 0.63 -9.37
CA TYR A 237 20.02 0.24 -9.88
C TYR A 237 19.99 -0.27 -11.33
N GLY A 238 18.81 -0.63 -11.85
CA GLY A 238 18.68 -1.29 -13.15
C GLY A 238 18.58 -0.34 -14.34
N PRO A 239 18.63 -0.89 -15.58
CA PRO A 239 18.49 -0.11 -16.81
C PRO A 239 17.10 0.53 -16.96
N THR A 240 16.10 0.11 -16.17
CA THR A 240 14.76 0.71 -16.13
C THR A 240 14.83 2.18 -15.73
N MET A 241 15.81 2.62 -14.93
CA MET A 241 16.01 4.04 -14.63
C MET A 241 16.41 4.85 -15.88
N LEU A 242 17.23 4.27 -16.76
CA LEU A 242 17.63 4.90 -18.02
C LEU A 242 16.46 4.93 -19.03
N MET A 243 15.54 3.97 -18.94
CA MET A 243 14.26 4.04 -19.68
C MET A 243 13.36 5.15 -19.13
N LEU A 244 13.21 5.26 -17.81
CA LEU A 244 12.42 6.30 -17.11
C LEU A 244 12.98 7.72 -17.23
N GLN A 245 14.23 7.87 -17.69
CA GLN A 245 14.84 9.14 -18.07
C GLN A 245 14.64 9.50 -19.56
N ARG A 246 14.32 8.52 -20.42
CA ARG A 246 14.15 8.68 -21.87
C ARG A 246 12.68 8.73 -22.31
N PHE A 247 11.81 8.00 -21.62
CA PHE A 247 10.37 7.98 -21.88
C PHE A 247 9.65 8.97 -20.96
N GLU A 248 8.57 9.55 -21.48
CA GLU A 248 7.64 10.31 -20.65
C GLU A 248 7.00 9.43 -19.58
N TRP A 249 6.84 10.01 -18.38
CA TRP A 249 6.19 9.37 -17.25
C TRP A 249 4.73 9.01 -17.56
N ARG A 250 4.03 9.87 -18.32
CA ARG A 250 2.67 9.59 -18.81
C ARG A 250 2.60 8.38 -19.72
N GLN A 251 3.53 8.26 -20.68
CA GLN A 251 3.58 7.12 -21.60
C GLN A 251 3.87 5.82 -20.84
N THR A 252 4.81 5.86 -19.89
CA THR A 252 5.14 4.71 -19.05
C THR A 252 3.92 4.21 -18.27
N VAL A 253 3.19 5.11 -17.61
CA VAL A 253 1.96 4.74 -16.87
C VAL A 253 0.85 4.30 -17.83
N ALA A 254 0.68 4.94 -19.00
CA ALA A 254 -0.32 4.55 -19.99
C ALA A 254 -0.13 3.09 -20.46
N VAL A 255 1.12 2.69 -20.74
CA VAL A 255 1.46 1.31 -21.11
C VAL A 255 1.14 0.35 -19.96
N SER A 256 1.54 0.66 -18.72
CA SER A 256 1.15 -0.14 -17.55
C SER A 256 -0.37 -0.31 -17.42
N VAL A 257 -1.15 0.76 -17.61
CA VAL A 257 -2.63 0.70 -17.51
C VAL A 257 -3.23 -0.18 -18.61
N VAL A 258 -2.82 0.01 -19.86
CA VAL A 258 -3.35 -0.76 -20.99
C VAL A 258 -2.96 -2.24 -20.90
N VAL A 259 -1.70 -2.55 -20.54
CA VAL A 259 -1.23 -3.93 -20.39
C VAL A 259 -1.92 -4.63 -19.20
N THR A 260 -2.04 -3.98 -18.05
CA THR A 260 -2.71 -4.58 -16.89
C THR A 260 -4.20 -4.80 -17.12
N ALA A 261 -4.90 -3.85 -17.77
CA ALA A 261 -6.29 -4.00 -18.18
C ALA A 261 -6.48 -5.15 -19.18
N ALA A 262 -5.60 -5.27 -20.18
CA ALA A 262 -5.66 -6.34 -21.17
C ALA A 262 -5.39 -7.73 -20.55
N LEU A 263 -4.37 -7.86 -19.70
CA LEU A 263 -4.07 -9.12 -19.00
C LEU A 263 -5.21 -9.54 -18.06
N MET A 264 -5.81 -8.60 -17.33
CA MET A 264 -6.98 -8.84 -16.48
C MET A 264 -8.17 -9.35 -17.30
N LEU A 265 -8.47 -8.73 -18.44
CA LEU A 265 -9.56 -9.16 -19.32
C LEU A 265 -9.30 -10.54 -19.95
N ILE A 266 -8.07 -10.80 -20.42
CA ILE A 266 -7.69 -12.10 -21.02
C ILE A 266 -7.83 -13.22 -19.98
N MET A 267 -7.34 -13.02 -18.75
CA MET A 267 -7.47 -14.03 -17.70
C MET A 267 -8.92 -14.25 -17.27
N ALA A 268 -9.72 -13.19 -17.14
CA ALA A 268 -11.15 -13.32 -16.87
C ALA A 268 -11.87 -14.13 -17.96
N LEU A 269 -11.59 -13.86 -19.25
CA LEU A 269 -12.15 -14.63 -20.35
C LEU A 269 -11.74 -16.10 -20.31
N PHE A 270 -10.49 -16.40 -19.94
CA PHE A 270 -9.99 -17.77 -19.85
C PHE A 270 -10.56 -18.56 -18.66
N THR A 271 -10.69 -17.94 -17.49
CA THR A 271 -11.21 -18.62 -16.28
C THR A 271 -12.74 -18.71 -16.29
N VAL A 272 -13.45 -17.62 -16.57
CA VAL A 272 -14.92 -17.58 -16.50
C VAL A 272 -15.55 -18.51 -17.54
N TYR A 273 -15.17 -18.40 -18.82
CA TYR A 273 -15.74 -19.23 -19.89
C TYR A 273 -15.14 -20.64 -20.02
N ASN A 274 -14.32 -21.07 -19.05
CA ASN A 274 -13.69 -22.39 -19.00
C ASN A 274 -12.84 -22.73 -20.26
N LEU A 275 -12.05 -21.76 -20.75
CA LEU A 275 -11.08 -22.00 -21.81
C LEU A 275 -9.75 -22.52 -21.22
N VAL A 276 -9.28 -21.90 -20.13
CA VAL A 276 -8.09 -22.33 -19.37
C VAL A 276 -8.28 -22.02 -17.87
N ARG A 277 -8.97 -22.90 -17.15
CA ARG A 277 -9.07 -22.84 -15.68
C ARG A 277 -7.81 -23.42 -15.02
N SER A 278 -6.72 -22.64 -15.03
CA SER A 278 -5.49 -22.96 -14.30
C SER A 278 -5.20 -21.93 -13.22
N ALA A 279 -5.29 -22.39 -11.97
CA ALA A 279 -4.95 -21.64 -10.76
C ALA A 279 -3.54 -21.03 -10.83
N ILE A 280 -2.53 -21.85 -11.14
CA ILE A 280 -1.12 -21.45 -11.21
C ILE A 280 -0.89 -20.45 -12.34
N LEU A 281 -1.52 -20.64 -13.51
CA LEU A 281 -1.42 -19.69 -14.62
C LEU A 281 -1.97 -18.31 -14.23
N THR A 282 -3.09 -18.28 -13.51
CA THR A 282 -3.73 -17.03 -13.11
C THR A 282 -2.88 -16.28 -12.09
N LEU A 283 -2.41 -16.96 -11.04
CA LEU A 283 -1.50 -16.38 -10.04
C LEU A 283 -0.17 -15.89 -10.66
N LEU A 284 0.34 -16.55 -11.71
CA LEU A 284 1.52 -16.10 -12.47
C LEU A 284 1.24 -14.81 -13.27
N VAL A 285 0.09 -14.71 -13.94
CA VAL A 285 -0.28 -13.48 -14.68
C VAL A 285 -0.57 -12.32 -13.72
N GLU A 286 -1.10 -12.58 -12.52
CA GLU A 286 -1.19 -11.57 -11.46
C GLU A 286 0.19 -11.00 -11.07
N GLN A 287 1.27 -11.80 -11.06
CA GLN A 287 2.62 -11.26 -10.81
C GLN A 287 3.10 -10.34 -11.94
N ILE A 288 2.74 -10.63 -13.18
CA ILE A 288 3.04 -9.77 -14.34
C ILE A 288 2.27 -8.45 -14.22
N ILE A 289 0.96 -8.52 -13.88
CA ILE A 289 0.11 -7.36 -13.61
C ILE A 289 0.73 -6.50 -12.49
N ALA A 290 1.07 -7.11 -11.35
CA ALA A 290 1.71 -6.44 -10.21
C ALA A 290 3.02 -5.73 -10.59
N GLY A 291 3.82 -6.28 -11.51
CA GLY A 291 5.04 -5.64 -12.00
C GLY A 291 4.78 -4.33 -12.76
N PHE A 292 3.76 -4.30 -13.61
CA PHE A 292 3.34 -3.08 -14.32
C PHE A 292 2.67 -2.06 -13.38
N GLU A 293 1.91 -2.51 -12.38
CA GLU A 293 1.35 -1.65 -11.34
C GLU A 293 2.43 -1.04 -10.45
N ALA A 294 3.44 -1.83 -10.05
CA ALA A 294 4.59 -1.35 -9.29
C ALA A 294 5.36 -0.28 -10.08
N LEU A 295 5.60 -0.49 -11.38
CA LEU A 295 6.21 0.52 -12.25
C LEU A 295 5.41 1.83 -12.26
N ALA A 296 4.08 1.76 -12.44
CA ALA A 296 3.22 2.94 -12.41
C ALA A 296 3.21 3.64 -11.04
N TYR A 297 3.19 2.86 -9.95
CA TYR A 297 3.28 3.37 -8.58
C TYR A 297 4.61 4.09 -8.33
N PHE A 298 5.75 3.53 -8.78
CA PHE A 298 7.06 4.16 -8.61
C PHE A 298 7.27 5.41 -9.46
N VAL A 299 6.73 5.48 -10.68
CA VAL A 299 6.67 6.74 -11.44
C VAL A 299 5.93 7.83 -10.66
N SER A 300 4.79 7.46 -10.07
CA SER A 300 3.96 8.35 -9.24
C SER A 300 4.69 8.81 -7.97
N LEU A 301 5.49 7.92 -7.37
CA LEU A 301 6.34 8.19 -6.20
C LEU A 301 7.52 9.11 -6.53
N LEU A 302 8.17 8.91 -7.68
CA LEU A 302 9.26 9.76 -8.19
C LEU A 302 8.75 11.18 -8.47
N ALA A 303 7.53 11.34 -8.98
CA ALA A 303 6.88 12.65 -9.10
C ALA A 303 6.68 13.32 -7.72
N ALA A 304 6.33 12.56 -6.67
CA ALA A 304 6.14 13.10 -5.32
C ALA A 304 7.45 13.63 -4.72
N VAL A 305 8.55 12.89 -4.90
CA VAL A 305 9.90 13.34 -4.51
C VAL A 305 10.33 14.56 -5.33
N ALA A 306 10.08 14.57 -6.65
CA ALA A 306 10.42 15.71 -7.51
C ALA A 306 9.67 16.99 -7.12
N VAL A 307 8.43 16.88 -6.61
CA VAL A 307 7.57 18.01 -6.19
C VAL A 307 7.93 18.57 -4.80
N ALA A 308 8.52 17.79 -3.89
CA ALA A 308 8.74 18.17 -2.49
C ALA A 308 9.45 19.52 -2.28
N GLU A 309 9.03 20.32 -1.29
CA GLU A 309 9.68 21.61 -0.97
C GLU A 309 10.93 21.40 -0.07
N PRO A 310 12.08 22.06 -0.37
CA PRO A 310 13.27 22.01 0.49
C PRO A 310 12.96 22.45 1.92
N GLY A 311 13.39 21.65 2.91
CA GLY A 311 13.12 21.89 4.32
C GLY A 311 11.72 21.50 4.82
N LEU A 312 10.79 21.12 3.93
CA LEU A 312 9.48 20.52 4.23
C LEU A 312 9.31 19.20 3.46
N GLU A 313 10.42 18.52 3.19
CA GLU A 313 10.50 17.43 2.22
C GLU A 313 9.66 16.23 2.68
N CYS A 314 9.78 15.89 3.97
CA CYS A 314 9.08 14.76 4.57
C CYS A 314 7.58 15.03 4.59
N THR A 315 7.18 16.26 4.95
CA THR A 315 5.80 16.74 4.99
C THR A 315 5.17 16.74 3.60
N SER A 316 5.87 17.30 2.60
CA SER A 316 5.42 17.36 1.20
C SER A 316 5.17 15.96 0.63
N PHE A 317 6.16 15.07 0.78
CA PHE A 317 6.10 13.70 0.30
C PHE A 317 5.03 12.90 1.04
N SER A 318 4.97 13.00 2.37
CA SER A 318 4.01 12.26 3.19
C SER A 318 2.57 12.67 2.92
N LEU A 319 2.30 13.97 2.68
CA LEU A 319 0.98 14.47 2.29
C LEU A 319 0.51 13.84 0.98
N VAL A 320 1.33 13.91 -0.08
CA VAL A 320 1.05 13.30 -1.40
C VAL A 320 0.89 11.78 -1.27
N ALA A 321 1.78 11.11 -0.53
CA ALA A 321 1.74 9.66 -0.32
C ALA A 321 0.61 9.20 0.63
N THR A 322 -0.05 10.10 1.37
CA THR A 322 -1.22 9.73 2.21
C THR A 322 -2.47 9.57 1.34
N MET A 323 -2.58 10.32 0.26
CA MET A 323 -3.72 10.23 -0.66
C MET A 323 -3.85 8.86 -1.32
N GLY A 324 -2.74 8.24 -1.71
CA GLY A 324 -2.77 6.86 -2.20
C GLY A 324 -3.25 5.87 -1.12
N ASN A 325 -2.82 6.03 0.12
CA ASN A 325 -3.25 5.16 1.22
C ASN A 325 -4.74 5.32 1.55
N LEU A 326 -5.27 6.55 1.50
CA LEU A 326 -6.70 6.84 1.69
C LEU A 326 -7.60 6.30 0.56
N ALA A 327 -7.06 6.11 -0.64
CA ALA A 327 -7.80 5.55 -1.78
C ALA A 327 -8.11 4.05 -1.60
N VAL A 328 -7.27 3.30 -0.86
CA VAL A 328 -7.39 1.83 -0.73
C VAL A 328 -8.71 1.38 -0.09
N PRO A 329 -9.07 1.78 1.15
CA PRO A 329 -10.32 1.33 1.78
C PRO A 329 -11.56 1.86 1.05
N PHE A 330 -11.45 3.02 0.39
CA PHE A 330 -12.53 3.59 -0.41
C PHE A 330 -12.75 2.82 -1.72
N ALA A 331 -11.69 2.40 -2.41
CA ALA A 331 -11.79 1.58 -3.62
C ALA A 331 -12.43 0.22 -3.32
N ILE A 332 -12.05 -0.41 -2.21
CA ILE A 332 -12.61 -1.69 -1.74
C ILE A 332 -14.11 -1.55 -1.45
N SER A 333 -14.49 -0.58 -0.62
CA SER A 333 -15.91 -0.32 -0.30
C SER A 333 -16.72 0.08 -1.54
N LEU A 334 -16.14 0.84 -2.48
CA LEU A 334 -16.78 1.18 -3.75
C LEU A 334 -16.99 -0.05 -4.65
N SER A 335 -16.04 -0.99 -4.72
CA SER A 335 -16.24 -2.25 -5.43
C SER A 335 -17.30 -3.14 -4.77
N GLN A 336 -17.37 -3.17 -3.44
CA GLN A 336 -18.40 -3.93 -2.71
C GLN A 336 -19.80 -3.36 -2.97
N SER A 337 -20.03 -2.04 -2.78
CA SER A 337 -21.34 -1.39 -3.01
C SER A 337 -21.78 -1.26 -4.48
N ILE A 338 -20.96 -1.75 -5.40
CA ILE A 338 -21.31 -2.03 -6.79
C ILE A 338 -21.53 -3.54 -6.99
N GLY A 339 -20.69 -4.38 -6.39
CA GLY A 339 -20.78 -5.85 -6.38
C GLY A 339 -22.06 -6.41 -5.75
N GLU A 340 -22.59 -5.76 -4.72
CA GLU A 340 -23.87 -6.07 -4.05
C GLU A 340 -25.11 -5.99 -4.97
N ARG A 341 -24.94 -5.59 -6.24
CA ARG A 341 -26.01 -5.46 -7.23
C ARG A 341 -26.06 -6.64 -8.21
N PHE A 342 -25.14 -7.59 -8.09
CA PHE A 342 -25.05 -8.79 -8.90
C PHE A 342 -25.46 -9.98 -8.01
N ASP A 343 -26.75 -10.32 -8.01
CA ASP A 343 -27.31 -11.43 -7.22
C ASP A 343 -26.83 -12.79 -7.78
N VAL A 344 -25.68 -13.27 -7.30
CA VAL A 344 -25.11 -14.58 -7.69
C VAL A 344 -24.82 -15.41 -6.45
N TYR A 345 -25.48 -16.57 -6.34
CA TYR A 345 -25.30 -17.45 -5.21
C TYR A 345 -24.16 -18.45 -5.41
N ASP A 346 -23.55 -18.88 -4.30
CA ASP A 346 -22.58 -19.98 -4.21
C ASP A 346 -22.98 -21.24 -4.99
N SER A 347 -24.26 -21.59 -4.98
CA SER A 347 -24.83 -22.72 -5.71
C SER A 347 -24.71 -22.57 -7.23
N GLU A 348 -24.72 -21.34 -7.75
CA GLU A 348 -24.57 -21.04 -9.18
C GLU A 348 -23.11 -21.06 -9.63
N TYR A 349 -22.18 -20.61 -8.77
CA TYR A 349 -20.75 -20.83 -9.00
C TYR A 349 -20.41 -22.33 -8.97
N LYS A 350 -20.92 -23.08 -7.99
CA LYS A 350 -20.75 -24.54 -7.84
C LYS A 350 -21.36 -25.33 -9.00
N SER A 351 -22.48 -24.88 -9.57
CA SER A 351 -23.10 -25.47 -10.77
C SER A 351 -22.61 -24.89 -12.09
N ASP A 352 -21.67 -23.92 -12.04
CA ASP A 352 -21.01 -23.30 -13.20
C ASP A 352 -22.02 -22.72 -14.21
N SER A 353 -23.04 -22.04 -13.68
CA SER A 353 -24.22 -21.60 -14.45
C SER A 353 -23.87 -20.51 -15.48
N SER A 354 -24.64 -20.45 -16.58
CA SER A 354 -24.50 -19.39 -17.59
C SER A 354 -24.79 -18.00 -17.03
N HIS A 355 -25.64 -17.91 -16.00
CA HIS A 355 -25.93 -16.69 -15.25
C HIS A 355 -24.70 -16.23 -14.44
N ALA A 356 -24.17 -17.09 -13.56
CA ALA A 356 -22.97 -16.79 -12.78
C ALA A 356 -21.77 -16.40 -13.66
N ARG A 357 -21.60 -17.04 -14.83
CA ARG A 357 -20.56 -16.65 -15.79
C ARG A 357 -20.78 -15.26 -16.40
N ALA A 358 -22.02 -14.87 -16.68
CA ALA A 358 -22.33 -13.53 -17.20
C ALA A 358 -22.08 -12.45 -16.13
N GLU A 359 -22.64 -12.64 -14.94
CA GLU A 359 -22.52 -11.69 -13.83
C GLU A 359 -21.07 -11.54 -13.34
N ALA A 360 -20.32 -12.64 -13.25
CA ALA A 360 -18.90 -12.59 -12.94
C ALA A 360 -18.09 -11.85 -14.03
N MET A 361 -18.44 -12.02 -15.31
CA MET A 361 -17.82 -11.29 -16.42
C MET A 361 -18.16 -9.80 -16.40
N TYR A 362 -19.38 -9.40 -16.03
CA TYR A 362 -19.73 -7.99 -15.85
C TYR A 362 -18.92 -7.33 -14.74
N CYS A 363 -18.69 -8.02 -13.62
CA CYS A 363 -17.80 -7.54 -12.55
C CYS A 363 -16.37 -7.30 -13.06
N PHE A 364 -15.79 -8.23 -13.82
CA PHE A 364 -14.46 -8.06 -14.43
C PHE A 364 -14.42 -6.95 -15.48
N LEU A 365 -15.44 -6.84 -16.33
CA LEU A 365 -15.54 -5.79 -17.34
C LEU A 365 -15.62 -4.40 -16.68
N PHE A 366 -16.39 -4.26 -15.58
CA PHE A 366 -16.45 -3.01 -14.83
C PHE A 366 -15.10 -2.66 -14.19
N ALA A 367 -14.40 -3.63 -13.60
CA ALA A 367 -13.04 -3.42 -13.08
C ALA A 367 -12.05 -2.99 -14.18
N VAL A 368 -12.14 -3.56 -15.38
CA VAL A 368 -11.35 -3.16 -16.56
C VAL A 368 -11.70 -1.74 -17.03
N VAL A 369 -12.98 -1.34 -17.01
CA VAL A 369 -13.39 0.04 -17.30
C VAL A 369 -12.83 1.02 -16.26
N VAL A 370 -12.94 0.72 -14.97
CA VAL A 370 -12.35 1.53 -13.89
C VAL A 370 -10.82 1.63 -14.03
N ARG A 371 -10.15 0.55 -14.48
CA ARG A 371 -8.73 0.57 -14.83
C ARG A 371 -8.43 1.56 -15.95
N LEU A 372 -9.17 1.49 -17.06
CA LEU A 372 -8.96 2.32 -18.25
C LEU A 372 -9.30 3.80 -18.02
N LEU A 373 -10.20 4.13 -17.10
CA LEU A 373 -10.46 5.52 -16.67
C LEU A 373 -9.19 6.21 -16.10
N HIS A 374 -8.19 5.44 -15.63
CA HIS A 374 -6.89 6.00 -15.20
C HIS A 374 -6.18 6.76 -16.34
N LEU A 375 -6.41 6.40 -17.60
CA LEU A 375 -5.83 7.10 -18.76
C LEU A 375 -6.26 8.58 -18.83
N LEU A 376 -7.48 8.91 -18.40
CA LEU A 376 -7.98 10.28 -18.34
C LEU A 376 -7.25 11.13 -17.29
N LEU A 377 -6.72 10.47 -16.25
CA LEU A 377 -6.00 11.12 -15.13
C LEU A 377 -4.53 11.40 -15.47
N LEU A 378 -3.99 10.88 -16.57
CA LEU A 378 -2.60 11.08 -16.97
C LEU A 378 -2.27 12.56 -17.20
N ALA A 379 -3.24 13.37 -17.61
CA ALA A 379 -3.09 14.84 -17.72
C ALA A 379 -2.74 15.51 -16.37
N LEU A 380 -3.06 14.84 -15.25
CA LEU A 380 -2.78 15.29 -13.89
C LEU A 380 -1.35 14.94 -13.44
N LEU A 381 -0.75 13.89 -14.02
CA LEU A 381 0.66 13.52 -13.85
C LEU A 381 1.58 14.46 -14.68
N PRO A 382 2.75 14.89 -14.18
CA PRO A 382 3.79 15.53 -15.00
C PRO A 382 4.38 14.59 -16.06
N GLU A 383 4.82 15.16 -17.19
CA GLU A 383 5.51 14.41 -18.26
C GLU A 383 6.90 13.91 -17.82
N CYS A 384 7.62 14.70 -17.01
CA CYS A 384 8.97 14.40 -16.54
C CYS A 384 9.29 15.11 -15.21
N ALA A 385 10.45 14.80 -14.62
CA ALA A 385 10.93 15.42 -13.38
C ALA A 385 11.10 16.95 -13.49
N GLU A 386 11.41 17.47 -14.67
CA GLU A 386 11.61 18.91 -14.89
C GLU A 386 10.26 19.65 -14.97
N ALA A 387 9.27 19.09 -15.64
CA ALA A 387 7.89 19.58 -15.60
C ALA A 387 7.32 19.55 -14.16
N ALA A 388 7.63 18.50 -13.39
CA ALA A 388 7.26 18.41 -11.97
C ALA A 388 7.88 19.53 -11.13
N ARG A 389 9.16 19.89 -11.39
CA ARG A 389 9.86 21.02 -10.74
C ARG A 389 9.31 22.37 -11.20
N ALA A 390 9.02 22.55 -12.50
CA ALA A 390 8.46 23.79 -13.05
C ALA A 390 7.10 24.12 -12.44
N MET A 391 6.23 23.11 -12.21
CA MET A 391 4.92 23.32 -11.57
C MET A 391 5.01 23.88 -10.13
N LYS A 392 6.15 23.76 -9.42
CA LYS A 392 6.33 24.37 -8.08
C LYS A 392 6.22 25.90 -8.11
N LEU A 393 6.60 26.52 -9.23
CA LEU A 393 6.50 27.97 -9.42
C LEU A 393 5.05 28.45 -9.54
N SER A 394 4.12 27.56 -9.88
CA SER A 394 2.70 27.87 -10.01
C SER A 394 1.92 27.66 -8.70
N ARG A 395 1.27 28.73 -8.23
CA ARG A 395 0.41 28.72 -7.03
C ARG A 395 -1.05 28.94 -7.39
N LEU A 396 -1.94 28.28 -6.64
CA LEU A 396 -3.40 28.38 -6.75
C LEU A 396 -3.89 29.69 -6.13
N THR A 397 -3.68 30.81 -6.81
CA THR A 397 -4.06 32.14 -6.34
C THR A 397 -5.46 32.58 -6.79
N GLY A 398 -6.02 33.57 -6.09
CA GLY A 398 -7.34 34.14 -6.39
C GLY A 398 -8.52 33.21 -6.09
N LYS A 399 -9.73 33.64 -6.45
CA LYS A 399 -10.99 32.95 -6.10
C LYS A 399 -11.06 31.50 -6.61
N LYS A 400 -10.57 31.25 -7.84
CA LYS A 400 -10.55 29.89 -8.43
C LYS A 400 -9.56 28.96 -7.69
N GLY A 401 -8.38 29.47 -7.33
CA GLY A 401 -7.41 28.73 -6.52
C GLY A 401 -7.97 28.35 -5.15
N MET A 402 -8.55 29.33 -4.44
CA MET A 402 -9.18 29.10 -3.13
C MET A 402 -10.34 28.09 -3.19
N ALA A 403 -11.16 28.11 -4.24
CA ALA A 403 -12.23 27.12 -4.43
C ALA A 403 -11.68 25.69 -4.60
N ILE A 404 -10.63 25.51 -5.41
CA ILE A 404 -9.93 24.23 -5.56
C ILE A 404 -9.32 23.79 -4.21
N MET A 405 -8.75 24.72 -3.44
CA MET A 405 -8.19 24.41 -2.12
C MET A 405 -9.24 23.92 -1.12
N ILE A 406 -10.38 24.59 -1.04
CA ILE A 406 -11.48 24.22 -0.14
C ILE A 406 -12.07 22.87 -0.57
N ALA A 407 -12.29 22.65 -1.87
CA ALA A 407 -12.76 21.36 -2.38
C ALA A 407 -11.78 20.22 -2.03
N ALA A 408 -10.48 20.41 -2.27
CA ALA A 408 -9.46 19.41 -1.91
C ALA A 408 -9.44 19.13 -0.39
N ALA A 409 -9.51 20.16 0.45
CA ALA A 409 -9.54 20.00 1.91
C ALA A 409 -10.80 19.26 2.41
N VAL A 410 -11.98 19.57 1.84
CA VAL A 410 -13.24 18.88 2.15
C VAL A 410 -13.17 17.41 1.69
N CYS A 411 -12.65 17.12 0.49
CA CYS A 411 -12.44 15.76 0.03
C CYS A 411 -11.50 14.98 0.96
N VAL A 412 -10.35 15.55 1.36
CA VAL A 412 -9.42 14.88 2.30
C VAL A 412 -10.08 14.64 3.66
N GLY A 413 -10.84 15.61 4.19
CA GLY A 413 -11.60 15.46 5.42
C GLY A 413 -12.62 14.32 5.34
N PHE A 414 -13.39 14.25 4.25
CA PHE A 414 -14.31 13.15 3.98
C PHE A 414 -13.59 11.81 3.85
N MET A 415 -12.46 11.73 3.14
CA MET A 415 -11.69 10.49 3.00
C MET A 415 -11.15 9.98 4.34
N VAL A 416 -10.65 10.86 5.21
CA VAL A 416 -10.19 10.50 6.56
C VAL A 416 -11.37 10.05 7.43
N PHE A 417 -12.51 10.76 7.37
CA PHE A 417 -13.73 10.35 8.07
C PHE A 417 -14.21 8.97 7.59
N TRP A 418 -14.23 8.71 6.28
CA TRP A 418 -14.63 7.42 5.72
C TRP A 418 -13.68 6.28 6.15
N ALA A 419 -12.37 6.51 6.12
CA ALA A 419 -11.39 5.53 6.58
C ALA A 419 -11.55 5.19 8.07
N LEU A 420 -11.83 6.19 8.93
CA LEU A 420 -12.09 5.94 10.35
C LEU A 420 -13.44 5.27 10.58
N LEU A 421 -14.48 5.65 9.83
CA LEU A 421 -15.81 5.03 9.90
C LEU A 421 -15.76 3.54 9.52
N THR A 422 -15.09 3.17 8.43
CA THR A 422 -14.98 1.77 8.00
C THR A 422 -14.13 0.91 8.94
N VAL A 423 -13.11 1.48 9.61
CA VAL A 423 -12.39 0.82 10.71
C VAL A 423 -13.34 0.54 11.89
N CYS A 424 -14.04 1.57 12.38
CA CYS A 424 -14.94 1.46 13.52
C CYS A 424 -16.08 0.48 13.27
N LEU A 425 -16.76 0.56 12.12
CA LEU A 425 -17.89 -0.33 11.80
C LEU A 425 -17.46 -1.81 11.72
N SER A 426 -16.27 -2.12 11.17
CA SER A 426 -15.76 -3.50 11.18
C SER A 426 -15.39 -4.02 12.57
N SER A 427 -15.06 -3.13 13.52
CA SER A 427 -14.66 -3.54 14.88
C SER A 427 -15.81 -3.92 15.81
N LEU A 428 -17.06 -3.78 15.35
CA LEU A 428 -18.26 -4.11 16.11
C LEU A 428 -19.05 -5.21 15.39
N GLU A 429 -19.25 -6.34 16.07
CA GLU A 429 -20.02 -7.52 15.64
C GLU A 429 -21.34 -7.17 14.93
N ARG A 430 -22.09 -6.19 15.47
CA ARG A 430 -23.40 -5.76 14.93
C ARG A 430 -23.35 -4.91 13.67
N THR A 431 -22.17 -4.45 13.25
CA THR A 431 -22.01 -3.58 12.07
C THR A 431 -20.93 -4.06 11.10
N SER A 432 -20.21 -5.13 11.41
CA SER A 432 -19.19 -5.71 10.53
C SER A 432 -19.78 -6.33 9.26
N CYS A 433 -20.99 -6.89 9.36
CA CYS A 433 -21.76 -7.43 8.25
C CYS A 433 -22.27 -6.35 7.27
N LEU A 434 -22.24 -5.07 7.65
CA LEU A 434 -22.67 -3.99 6.76
C LEU A 434 -21.76 -3.90 5.54
N THR A 435 -22.39 -3.66 4.40
CA THR A 435 -21.76 -3.39 3.10
C THR A 435 -20.77 -2.21 3.15
N VAL A 436 -21.14 -1.14 3.86
CA VAL A 436 -20.26 0.01 4.16
C VAL A 436 -19.07 -0.38 5.04
N ALA A 437 -19.22 -1.38 5.91
CA ALA A 437 -18.12 -1.98 6.65
C ALA A 437 -17.35 -3.04 5.84
N GLY A 438 -17.76 -3.33 4.61
CA GLY A 438 -17.15 -4.32 3.74
C GLY A 438 -17.45 -5.77 4.14
N GLY A 439 -18.54 -6.03 4.85
CA GLY A 439 -19.11 -7.36 5.02
C GLY A 439 -20.03 -7.76 3.86
N GLU A 440 -20.33 -9.04 3.72
CA GLU A 440 -21.11 -9.62 2.62
C GLU A 440 -22.63 -9.57 2.90
N SER A 441 -23.09 -8.43 3.46
CA SER A 441 -24.45 -8.08 3.93
C SER A 441 -24.95 -8.73 5.24
N CYS A 442 -26.00 -8.11 5.79
CA CYS A 442 -26.91 -8.59 6.83
C CYS A 442 -28.29 -7.95 6.64
#